data_AF-A0A6C0J6J4-F1
#
_entry.id   AF-A0A6C0J6J4-F1
#
_cell.length_a   1.000
_cell.length_b   1.000
_cell.length_c   1.000
_cell.angle_alpha   90.00
_cell.angle_beta   90.00
_cell.angle_gamma   90.00
#
_symmetry.space_group_name_H-M   'P 1'
#
loop_
_entity.id
_entity.type
_entity.pdbx_description
1 polymer ?
#
loop_
_entity_poly.entity_id
_entity_poly.type
_entity_poly.pdbx_seq_one_letter_code
_entity_poly.pdbx_strand_id
1 'polypeptide(L)'
;MVVRRTKKNNNPSRKSKKKVQSYYYTDYLPTFFDSKNYLKGLNVSSRPINWGMGLEHEVQFFHINKSETGSADLSKSNIIFDSQESTCFLTRDTKETGPCCKMRKKCYHKNNLTRKHYSKSPPLITPADKKFLNEIPWELTGRQQKGCKPSTVILNRIPILMPEFVTTNHKNRSIESLWDELIYQENKFVELHMKNPHTQKKVKQYGEIRQLPFGTISNVKVPIRPTIGKDDYEFEETDYVDYLGSYHVTMTLPCHDDISNEDFIELHRNFGKQVQMIEPLLIASFFSPDPRSVGDGGSKIEGSFRVMSTGWGNFGGSDLRKLDKGIGRYANIESNWRKKLNFKDSKALKDCNKQVYIDEPNAIGIMSSDFRTFGFNFTEKCPGKECPKVSGAPMIFPNGVELRIFDHFNSYHIIDLIRILVYIAENSRVVECEKFIYNNTTWNQTLRDIMKEGWNTIITESYLNLLRKNLNMKLDIKDGNAYEVLKVLVDELFKKHKNGFYPKMMMEKKYKEPPMLPGVNRFAWQISFNKQYGEQFKALLIKTIKKGESISRKNFENVFYKEFPKIKWQEDVEDVLYTFEARPYKMLRFKKDKGKIIKIFRKN
;
A
#
# COMPACT_ATOMS: atom_id res chain seq x y z
N MET A 1 -22.87 33.59 75.57
CA MET A 1 -22.42 32.49 74.70
C MET A 1 -23.05 32.63 73.32
N VAL A 2 -22.32 33.20 72.37
CA VAL A 2 -22.81 33.42 71.00
C VAL A 2 -22.29 32.27 70.13
N VAL A 3 -23.20 31.37 69.75
CA VAL A 3 -22.90 30.21 68.91
C VAL A 3 -22.70 30.70 67.46
N ARG A 4 -21.44 30.74 67.01
CA ARG A 4 -21.06 31.04 65.63
C ARG A 4 -21.45 29.87 64.71
N ARG A 5 -22.40 30.12 63.79
CA ARG A 5 -22.65 29.29 62.61
C ARG A 5 -21.47 29.39 61.63
N THR A 6 -20.73 28.30 61.44
CA THR A 6 -19.73 28.16 60.36
C THR A 6 -20.41 27.72 59.06
N LYS A 7 -20.27 28.54 58.01
CA LYS A 7 -20.65 28.20 56.63
C LYS A 7 -19.72 27.11 56.09
N LYS A 8 -20.26 25.97 55.67
CA LYS A 8 -19.56 24.97 54.84
C LYS A 8 -19.39 25.53 53.43
N ASN A 9 -18.16 25.85 53.05
CA ASN A 9 -17.77 26.07 51.65
C ASN A 9 -17.64 24.71 50.95
N ASN A 10 -18.62 24.35 50.12
CA ASN A 10 -18.47 23.27 49.14
C ASN A 10 -17.73 23.82 47.92
N ASN A 11 -16.40 23.68 47.89
CA ASN A 11 -15.63 23.80 46.67
C ASN A 11 -15.43 22.38 46.10
N PRO A 12 -15.98 22.03 44.91
CA PRO A 12 -15.68 20.75 44.29
C PRO A 12 -14.20 20.75 43.91
N SER A 13 -13.45 19.85 44.55
CA SER A 13 -12.03 19.65 44.29
C SER A 13 -11.79 19.50 42.78
N ARG A 14 -10.93 20.36 42.24
CA ARG A 14 -10.32 20.25 40.90
C ARG A 14 -9.62 18.89 40.80
N LYS A 15 -10.36 17.85 40.38
CA LYS A 15 -9.75 16.61 39.89
C LYS A 15 -8.96 16.99 38.64
N SER A 16 -7.64 16.84 38.70
CA SER A 16 -6.74 17.23 37.63
C SER A 16 -7.06 16.43 36.36
N LYS A 17 -7.27 17.14 35.25
CA LYS A 17 -7.50 16.58 33.88
C LYS A 17 -6.39 15.61 33.40
N LYS A 18 -5.27 15.48 34.13
CA LYS A 18 -4.13 14.60 33.79
C LYS A 18 -4.33 13.13 34.14
N LYS A 19 -5.25 12.77 35.04
CA LYS A 19 -5.49 11.35 35.42
C LYS A 19 -6.50 10.61 34.53
N VAL A 20 -7.08 11.30 33.54
CA VAL A 20 -8.11 10.74 32.64
C VAL A 20 -7.53 10.24 31.31
N GLN A 21 -6.23 10.40 31.02
CA GLN A 21 -5.65 9.97 29.73
C GLN A 21 -5.00 8.58 29.77
N SER A 22 -4.40 8.14 30.88
CA SER A 22 -3.63 6.89 30.90
C SER A 22 -4.45 5.60 30.98
N TYR A 23 -5.72 5.69 31.42
CA TYR A 23 -6.62 4.54 31.52
C TYR A 23 -7.37 4.24 30.21
N TYR A 24 -7.39 5.19 29.28
CA TYR A 24 -8.07 4.98 28.01
C TYR A 24 -7.23 4.12 27.06
N TYR A 25 -5.92 4.24 26.91
CA TYR A 25 -5.25 3.69 25.71
C TYR A 25 -5.21 2.15 25.52
N THR A 26 -5.12 1.32 26.57
CA THR A 26 -5.18 -0.15 26.41
C THR A 26 -6.59 -0.67 26.18
N ASP A 27 -7.58 0.06 26.70
CA ASP A 27 -8.99 -0.28 26.51
C ASP A 27 -9.64 0.58 25.41
N TYR A 28 -9.04 1.64 24.87
CA TYR A 28 -9.71 2.60 23.97
C TYR A 28 -9.71 2.12 22.54
N LEU A 29 -8.63 1.47 22.07
CA LEU A 29 -8.67 0.86 20.74
C LEU A 29 -9.78 -0.22 20.70
N PRO A 30 -9.82 -1.16 21.66
CA PRO A 30 -10.97 -2.04 21.79
C PRO A 30 -12.29 -1.30 22.06
N THR A 31 -12.41 -0.50 23.11
CA THR A 31 -13.70 0.05 23.56
C THR A 31 -14.26 1.14 22.62
N PHE A 32 -13.44 1.90 21.91
CA PHE A 32 -13.91 2.95 20.98
C PHE A 32 -14.19 2.39 19.57
N PHE A 33 -13.38 1.45 19.09
CA PHE A 33 -13.53 0.88 17.75
C PHE A 33 -14.28 -0.48 17.72
N ASP A 34 -14.30 -1.25 18.82
CA ASP A 34 -15.02 -2.53 18.97
C ASP A 34 -16.47 -2.36 19.46
N SER A 35 -16.81 -1.24 20.11
CA SER A 35 -18.20 -0.97 20.54
C SER A 35 -19.15 -0.65 19.38
N LYS A 36 -18.61 -0.57 18.17
CA LYS A 36 -19.30 -0.28 16.93
C LYS A 36 -19.64 -1.57 16.17
N ASN A 37 -20.29 -2.52 16.84
CA ASN A 37 -20.93 -3.66 16.19
C ASN A 37 -22.20 -3.16 15.45
N TYR A 38 -22.08 -2.97 14.14
CA TYR A 38 -23.17 -2.41 13.33
C TYR A 38 -24.01 -3.49 12.66
N LEU A 39 -25.07 -3.90 13.35
CA LEU A 39 -26.24 -4.54 12.75
C LEU A 39 -27.43 -3.58 12.75
N LYS A 40 -27.20 -2.27 12.52
CA LYS A 40 -28.28 -1.27 12.51
C LYS A 40 -29.23 -1.55 11.34
N GLY A 41 -30.40 -2.12 11.65
CA GLY A 41 -31.52 -2.25 10.71
C GLY A 41 -31.69 -3.62 10.04
N LEU A 42 -30.96 -4.65 10.46
CA LEU A 42 -31.15 -6.03 9.99
C LEU A 42 -31.58 -6.92 11.16
N ASN A 43 -32.78 -7.52 11.10
CA ASN A 43 -33.21 -8.53 12.07
C ASN A 43 -32.55 -9.87 11.73
N VAL A 44 -31.37 -10.11 12.30
CA VAL A 44 -30.59 -11.37 12.15
C VAL A 44 -30.71 -12.28 13.38
N SER A 45 -31.69 -12.03 14.26
CA SER A 45 -31.82 -12.75 15.54
C SER A 45 -32.07 -14.26 15.38
N SER A 46 -32.70 -14.69 14.28
CA SER A 46 -33.01 -16.09 14.01
C SER A 46 -31.91 -16.87 13.26
N ARG A 47 -30.98 -16.17 12.57
CA ARG A 47 -29.85 -16.77 11.86
C ARG A 47 -28.70 -15.75 11.77
N PRO A 48 -27.77 -15.77 12.73
CA PRO A 48 -26.69 -14.78 12.81
C PRO A 48 -25.84 -14.76 11.53
N ILE A 49 -25.30 -13.58 11.22
CA ILE A 49 -24.37 -13.36 10.12
C ILE A 49 -23.09 -12.77 10.71
N ASN A 50 -21.96 -13.34 10.32
CA ASN A 50 -20.64 -12.89 10.72
C ASN A 50 -19.76 -12.62 9.50
N TRP A 51 -18.86 -11.66 9.65
CA TRP A 51 -17.80 -11.33 8.70
C TRP A 51 -16.56 -10.88 9.44
N GLY A 52 -15.46 -10.70 8.71
CA GLY A 52 -14.23 -10.18 9.28
C GLY A 52 -13.43 -9.39 8.26
N MET A 53 -12.77 -8.32 8.72
CA MET A 53 -11.83 -7.58 7.88
C MET A 53 -10.66 -7.05 8.71
N GLY A 54 -9.46 -7.12 8.13
CA GLY A 54 -8.23 -6.64 8.75
C GLY A 54 -7.37 -5.89 7.73
N LEU A 55 -6.71 -4.85 8.21
CA LEU A 55 -5.71 -4.08 7.47
C LEU A 55 -4.36 -4.20 8.16
N GLU A 56 -3.33 -4.45 7.36
CA GLU A 56 -1.92 -4.39 7.73
C GLU A 56 -1.23 -3.38 6.81
N HIS A 57 -0.37 -2.53 7.35
CA HIS A 57 0.41 -1.55 6.60
C HIS A 57 1.86 -1.51 7.07
N GLU A 58 2.75 -2.04 6.24
CA GLU A 58 4.20 -1.88 6.40
C GLU A 58 4.64 -0.62 5.68
N VAL A 59 5.43 0.26 6.31
CA VAL A 59 5.80 1.54 5.67
C VAL A 59 7.11 2.16 6.15
N GLN A 60 7.82 2.86 5.25
CA GLN A 60 8.98 3.70 5.56
C GLN A 60 8.60 5.17 5.78
N PHE A 61 9.38 5.86 6.63
CA PHE A 61 9.19 7.28 6.94
C PHE A 61 10.36 8.12 6.42
N PHE A 62 10.06 9.30 5.91
CA PHE A 62 11.03 10.21 5.30
C PHE A 62 10.95 11.60 5.90
N HIS A 63 12.09 12.29 5.88
CA HIS A 63 12.13 13.74 6.06
C HIS A 63 11.67 14.44 4.79
N ILE A 64 10.74 15.37 4.94
CA ILE A 64 10.11 16.08 3.84
C ILE A 64 10.71 17.45 3.67
N ASN A 65 11.36 17.62 2.53
CA ASN A 65 11.90 18.91 2.15
C ASN A 65 10.76 19.90 1.91
N LYS A 66 10.96 21.13 2.38
CA LYS A 66 10.14 22.27 2.00
C LYS A 66 10.79 22.96 0.81
N SER A 67 9.97 23.31 -0.18
CA SER A 67 10.34 24.25 -1.22
C SER A 67 10.58 25.64 -0.63
N GLU A 68 11.19 26.53 -1.42
CA GLU A 68 11.40 27.94 -1.07
C GLU A 68 10.08 28.67 -0.73
N THR A 69 8.95 28.18 -1.27
CA THR A 69 7.61 28.72 -1.00
C THR A 69 6.95 28.13 0.25
N GLY A 70 7.66 27.30 1.01
CA GLY A 70 7.18 26.64 2.23
C GLY A 70 6.30 25.41 1.98
N SER A 71 5.92 25.13 0.72
CA SER A 71 5.16 23.93 0.35
C SER A 71 6.05 22.68 0.30
N ALA A 72 5.51 21.50 0.56
CA ALA A 72 6.30 20.27 0.55
C ALA A 72 6.83 19.93 -0.86
N ASP A 73 8.14 19.73 -0.98
CA ASP A 73 8.83 19.30 -2.19
C ASP A 73 9.14 17.79 -2.14
N LEU A 74 8.17 17.01 -2.60
CA LEU A 74 8.29 15.54 -2.67
C LEU A 74 9.40 15.07 -3.61
N SER A 75 9.72 15.83 -4.66
CA SER A 75 10.76 15.45 -5.63
C SER A 75 12.16 15.42 -5.02
N LYS A 76 12.37 16.19 -3.95
CA LYS A 76 13.61 16.24 -3.18
C LYS A 76 13.54 15.46 -1.86
N SER A 77 12.40 14.89 -1.50
CA SER A 77 12.20 14.22 -0.21
C SER A 77 12.70 12.76 -0.26
N ASN A 78 14.02 12.57 -0.18
CA ASN A 78 14.68 11.27 -0.28
C ASN A 78 15.54 10.89 0.94
N ILE A 79 15.45 11.62 2.04
CA ILE A 79 16.18 11.32 3.29
C ILE A 79 15.29 10.45 4.17
N ILE A 80 15.70 9.21 4.40
CA ILE A 80 14.93 8.27 5.22
C ILE A 80 15.15 8.53 6.72
N PHE A 81 14.09 8.40 7.51
CA PHE A 81 14.11 8.53 8.96
C PHE A 81 14.33 7.16 9.62
N ASP A 82 15.36 7.03 10.47
CA ASP A 82 15.60 5.80 11.25
C ASP A 82 14.62 5.71 12.43
N SER A 83 13.38 5.30 12.11
CA SER A 83 12.32 5.07 13.08
C SER A 83 12.68 3.94 14.05
N GLN A 84 13.47 2.95 13.63
CA GLN A 84 13.96 1.87 14.48
C GLN A 84 14.85 2.42 15.62
N GLU A 85 15.85 3.24 15.29
CA GLU A 85 16.73 3.86 16.29
C GLU A 85 15.96 4.81 17.22
N SER A 86 15.04 5.60 16.67
CA SER A 86 14.22 6.52 17.48
C SER A 86 13.29 5.75 18.43
N THR A 87 12.66 4.67 17.99
CA THR A 87 11.84 3.81 18.87
C THR A 87 12.69 3.18 19.95
N CYS A 88 13.89 2.68 19.61
CA CYS A 88 14.82 2.16 20.60
C CYS A 88 15.13 3.18 21.70
N PHE A 89 15.37 4.44 21.35
CA PHE A 89 15.61 5.52 22.31
C PHE A 89 14.42 5.79 23.23
N LEU A 90 13.22 5.82 22.66
CA LEU A 90 11.98 6.08 23.38
C LEU A 90 11.65 4.95 24.36
N THR A 91 11.74 3.69 23.92
CA THR A 91 11.29 2.53 24.70
C THR A 91 12.38 1.94 25.58
N ARG A 92 13.65 2.05 25.18
CA ARG A 92 14.79 1.34 25.76
C ARG A 92 14.59 -0.16 25.80
N ASP A 93 13.98 -0.71 24.76
CA ASP A 93 13.77 -2.14 24.67
C ASP A 93 15.11 -2.89 24.67
N THR A 94 15.26 -3.89 25.53
CA THR A 94 16.46 -4.71 25.62
C THR A 94 16.28 -6.09 25.00
N LYS A 95 15.08 -6.41 24.50
CA LYS A 95 14.80 -7.69 23.83
C LYS A 95 15.59 -7.79 22.53
N GLU A 96 16.08 -8.99 22.21
CA GLU A 96 16.81 -9.26 20.97
C GLU A 96 15.95 -9.03 19.71
N THR A 97 14.66 -9.35 19.81
CA THR A 97 13.66 -9.14 18.77
C THR A 97 13.12 -7.71 18.72
N GLY A 98 13.45 -6.88 19.71
CA GLY A 98 13.00 -5.51 19.83
C GLY A 98 13.74 -4.53 18.91
N PRO A 99 13.21 -3.30 18.75
CA PRO A 99 13.76 -2.29 17.84
C PRO A 99 15.23 -1.96 18.12
N CYS A 100 15.69 -2.08 19.37
CA CYS A 100 17.08 -1.81 19.73
C CYS A 100 18.11 -2.81 19.20
N CYS A 101 17.70 -4.05 18.95
CA CYS A 101 18.59 -5.18 18.69
C CYS A 101 18.30 -5.89 17.37
N LYS A 102 17.04 -5.87 16.90
CA LYS A 102 16.62 -6.59 15.70
C LYS A 102 17.50 -6.22 14.49
N MET A 103 18.09 -7.23 13.86
CA MET A 103 18.98 -7.11 12.71
C MET A 103 20.26 -6.27 12.93
N ARG A 104 20.69 -6.08 14.19
CA ARG A 104 21.91 -5.35 14.55
C ARG A 104 22.97 -6.31 15.09
N LYS A 105 24.22 -6.15 14.64
CA LYS A 105 25.38 -6.86 15.24
C LYS A 105 25.61 -6.46 16.71
N LYS A 106 25.42 -5.17 17.02
CA LYS A 106 25.43 -4.60 18.38
C LYS A 106 24.20 -3.74 18.57
N CYS A 107 23.41 -4.03 19.61
CA CYS A 107 22.23 -3.25 19.94
C CYS A 107 22.59 -1.78 20.20
N TYR A 108 21.68 -0.84 19.89
CA TYR A 108 21.95 0.59 20.05
C TYR A 108 22.34 0.95 21.50
N HIS A 109 21.60 0.49 22.51
CA HIS A 109 21.90 0.76 23.92
C HIS A 109 23.26 0.19 24.41
N LYS A 110 23.87 -0.76 23.68
CA LYS A 110 25.18 -1.35 23.97
C LYS A 110 26.31 -0.73 23.12
N ASN A 111 25.99 0.17 22.20
CA ASN A 111 27.00 0.81 21.35
C ASN A 111 27.69 1.96 22.10
N ASN A 112 29.03 1.95 22.11
CA ASN A 112 29.84 2.95 22.82
C ASN A 112 29.50 4.40 22.41
N LEU A 113 29.15 4.64 21.14
CA LEU A 113 28.83 5.97 20.63
C LEU A 113 27.51 6.51 21.20
N THR A 114 26.55 5.63 21.47
CA THR A 114 25.20 6.02 21.89
C THR A 114 24.87 5.73 23.34
N ARG A 115 25.62 4.85 24.03
CA ARG A 115 25.37 4.45 25.43
C ARG A 115 25.14 5.63 26.37
N LYS A 116 25.90 6.72 26.22
CA LYS A 116 25.76 7.96 27.01
C LYS A 116 24.41 8.68 26.84
N HIS A 117 23.72 8.43 25.74
CA HIS A 117 22.39 8.99 25.47
C HIS A 117 21.28 8.14 26.13
N TYR A 118 21.52 6.84 26.31
CA TYR A 118 20.60 5.92 26.98
C TYR A 118 20.73 5.94 28.51
N SER A 119 21.86 6.42 29.06
CA SER A 119 22.05 6.54 30.51
C SER A 119 21.38 7.77 31.14
N LYS A 120 21.00 8.78 30.34
CA LYS A 120 20.26 9.96 30.80
C LYS A 120 18.82 9.59 31.19
N SER A 121 18.08 10.49 31.82
CA SER A 121 16.64 10.26 32.07
C SER A 121 15.90 10.04 30.74
N PRO A 122 15.00 9.04 30.65
CA PRO A 122 14.25 8.79 29.43
C PRO A 122 13.38 9.99 29.05
N PRO A 123 13.12 10.21 27.76
CA PRO A 123 12.05 11.12 27.35
C PRO A 123 10.72 10.70 27.98
N LEU A 124 9.92 11.68 28.39
CA LEU A 124 8.64 11.46 29.06
C LEU A 124 7.61 10.87 28.08
N ILE A 125 7.61 9.55 27.92
CA ILE A 125 6.51 8.80 27.30
C ILE A 125 5.73 8.08 28.40
N THR A 126 4.41 7.95 28.21
CA THR A 126 3.57 7.23 29.18
C THR A 126 3.82 5.71 29.07
N PRO A 127 3.48 4.91 30.10
CA PRO A 127 3.54 3.45 30.00
C PRO A 127 2.72 2.89 28.83
N ALA A 128 1.57 3.49 28.52
CA ALA A 128 0.73 3.11 27.39
C ALA A 128 1.40 3.42 26.03
N ASP A 129 2.00 4.60 25.87
CA ASP A 129 2.77 4.95 24.67
C ASP A 129 3.95 3.98 24.46
N LYS A 130 4.63 3.61 25.55
CA LYS A 130 5.72 2.63 25.51
C LYS A 130 5.23 1.24 25.12
N LYS A 131 4.07 0.81 25.62
CA LYS A 131 3.44 -0.46 25.25
C LYS A 131 3.11 -0.47 23.76
N PHE A 132 2.42 0.57 23.26
CA PHE A 132 2.11 0.75 21.84
C PHE A 132 3.36 0.60 20.95
N LEU A 133 4.44 1.33 21.25
CA LEU A 133 5.69 1.24 20.46
C LEU A 133 6.37 -0.13 20.51
N ASN A 134 6.25 -0.85 21.64
CA ASN A 134 6.84 -2.18 21.81
C ASN A 134 6.03 -3.29 21.11
N GLU A 135 4.76 -3.04 20.80
CA GLU A 135 3.86 -4.00 20.15
C GLU A 135 3.92 -3.91 18.62
N ILE A 136 4.43 -2.81 18.06
CA ILE A 136 4.60 -2.64 16.62
C ILE A 136 5.63 -3.65 16.07
N PRO A 137 5.22 -4.56 15.15
CA PRO A 137 6.13 -5.43 14.43
C PRO A 137 7.04 -4.62 13.48
N TRP A 138 8.13 -5.26 13.06
CA TRP A 138 9.16 -4.62 12.23
C TRP A 138 9.52 -5.49 11.03
N GLU A 139 9.27 -5.00 9.84
CA GLU A 139 9.46 -5.73 8.59
C GLU A 139 10.70 -5.27 7.81
N LEU A 140 11.16 -6.14 6.91
CA LEU A 140 12.31 -5.88 6.04
C LEU A 140 11.83 -5.40 4.67
N THR A 141 12.48 -4.36 4.12
CA THR A 141 12.36 -4.05 2.69
C THR A 141 13.31 -4.92 1.84
N GLY A 142 13.37 -4.66 0.53
CA GLY A 142 14.20 -5.39 -0.42
C GLY A 142 13.76 -6.84 -0.65
N ARG A 143 14.68 -7.64 -1.18
CA ARG A 143 14.46 -9.07 -1.41
C ARG A 143 15.75 -9.85 -1.21
N GLN A 144 15.70 -10.80 -0.30
CA GLN A 144 16.72 -11.83 -0.15
C GLN A 144 16.05 -13.20 -0.09
N GLN A 145 16.78 -14.22 -0.53
CA GLN A 145 16.33 -15.59 -0.50
C GLN A 145 17.53 -16.54 -0.39
N LYS A 146 17.51 -17.39 0.64
CA LYS A 146 18.55 -18.41 0.82
C LYS A 146 18.51 -19.38 -0.35
N GLY A 147 19.68 -19.73 -0.88
CA GLY A 147 19.83 -20.65 -2.02
C GLY A 147 19.96 -19.96 -3.38
N CYS A 148 19.68 -18.65 -3.51
CA CYS A 148 19.98 -17.93 -4.75
C CYS A 148 21.49 -17.87 -5.01
N LYS A 149 21.90 -18.03 -6.27
CA LYS A 149 23.29 -17.81 -6.73
C LYS A 149 23.36 -16.68 -7.76
N PRO A 150 24.47 -15.92 -7.82
CA PRO A 150 25.68 -16.00 -6.98
C PRO A 150 25.53 -15.32 -5.61
N SER A 151 24.45 -14.57 -5.39
CA SER A 151 24.16 -13.87 -4.14
C SER A 151 22.76 -14.25 -3.65
N THR A 152 22.58 -14.32 -2.33
CA THR A 152 21.27 -14.46 -1.69
C THR A 152 20.44 -13.18 -1.77
N VAL A 153 21.05 -12.05 -2.12
CA VAL A 153 20.39 -10.75 -2.25
C VAL A 153 19.94 -10.55 -3.69
N ILE A 154 18.63 -10.43 -3.88
CA ILE A 154 17.98 -10.14 -5.18
C ILE A 154 17.81 -8.63 -5.35
N LEU A 155 17.37 -7.95 -4.29
CA LEU A 155 17.26 -6.49 -4.21
C LEU A 155 17.88 -6.03 -2.90
N ASN A 156 18.89 -5.16 -2.99
CA ASN A 156 19.53 -4.53 -1.84
C ASN A 156 18.50 -3.70 -1.09
N ARG A 157 18.26 -4.06 0.17
CA ARG A 157 17.31 -3.36 1.03
C ARG A 157 17.89 -2.06 1.58
N ILE A 158 17.03 -1.09 1.80
CA ILE A 158 17.35 0.01 2.71
C ILE A 158 17.57 -0.57 4.12
N PRO A 159 18.68 -0.25 4.83
CA PRO A 159 19.03 -0.95 6.07
C PRO A 159 18.29 -0.42 7.31
N ILE A 160 17.04 0.05 7.14
CA ILE A 160 16.13 0.54 8.19
C ILE A 160 14.84 -0.29 8.11
N LEU A 161 14.36 -0.77 9.26
CA LEU A 161 13.17 -1.61 9.32
C LEU A 161 11.89 -0.77 9.17
N MET A 162 10.86 -1.35 8.55
CA MET A 162 9.53 -0.76 8.47
C MET A 162 8.71 -1.13 9.70
N PRO A 163 8.09 -0.19 10.44
CA PRO A 163 6.99 -0.56 11.31
C PRO A 163 5.84 -1.16 10.49
N GLU A 164 5.16 -2.16 11.05
CA GLU A 164 3.92 -2.72 10.53
C GLU A 164 2.75 -2.30 11.43
N PHE A 165 1.78 -1.58 10.88
CA PHE A 165 0.56 -1.20 11.59
C PHE A 165 -0.52 -2.22 11.30
N VAL A 166 -1.06 -2.86 12.34
CA VAL A 166 -2.05 -3.94 12.21
C VAL A 166 -3.29 -3.53 12.97
N THR A 167 -4.42 -3.44 12.27
CA THR A 167 -5.72 -3.21 12.91
C THR A 167 -6.10 -4.37 13.84
N THR A 168 -6.93 -4.11 14.84
CA THR A 168 -7.33 -5.11 15.83
C THR A 168 -8.80 -5.54 15.66
N ASN A 169 -9.24 -6.57 16.39
CA ASN A 169 -10.64 -7.03 16.48
C ASN A 169 -11.39 -7.09 15.12
N HIS A 170 -10.96 -7.95 14.22
CA HIS A 170 -11.45 -7.97 12.83
C HIS A 170 -12.94 -8.30 12.64
N LYS A 171 -13.60 -8.87 13.65
CA LYS A 171 -14.96 -9.43 13.52
C LYS A 171 -16.01 -8.34 13.45
N ASN A 172 -16.89 -8.42 12.45
CA ASN A 172 -18.08 -7.57 12.27
C ASN A 172 -17.81 -6.06 12.30
N ARG A 173 -16.58 -5.64 12.03
CA ARG A 173 -16.22 -4.22 11.97
C ARG A 173 -16.59 -3.62 10.62
N SER A 174 -16.85 -2.32 10.66
CA SER A 174 -16.99 -1.49 9.49
C SER A 174 -15.63 -1.17 8.87
N ILE A 175 -15.62 -0.89 7.58
CA ILE A 175 -14.43 -0.43 6.87
C ILE A 175 -13.94 0.94 7.37
N GLU A 176 -14.84 1.83 7.80
CA GLU A 176 -14.47 3.15 8.34
C GLU A 176 -13.78 3.04 9.69
N SER A 177 -14.26 2.16 10.58
CA SER A 177 -13.62 1.93 11.88
C SER A 177 -12.20 1.39 11.71
N LEU A 178 -11.98 0.44 10.80
CA LEU A 178 -10.66 -0.12 10.49
C LEU A 178 -9.71 0.94 9.91
N TRP A 179 -10.24 1.77 9.00
CA TRP A 179 -9.49 2.88 8.43
C TRP A 179 -9.10 3.93 9.49
N ASP A 180 -10.05 4.35 10.32
CA ASP A 180 -9.82 5.33 11.39
C ASP A 180 -8.76 4.82 12.38
N GLU A 181 -8.77 3.53 12.72
CA GLU A 181 -7.75 2.91 13.57
C GLU A 181 -6.37 2.94 12.89
N LEU A 182 -6.26 2.52 11.62
CA LEU A 182 -4.99 2.51 10.90
C LEU A 182 -4.36 3.92 10.85
N ILE A 183 -5.16 4.93 10.46
CA ILE A 183 -4.74 6.33 10.44
C ILE A 183 -4.34 6.82 11.84
N TYR A 184 -5.07 6.42 12.87
CA TYR A 184 -4.72 6.73 14.26
C TYR A 184 -3.36 6.13 14.65
N GLN A 185 -3.11 4.85 14.35
CA GLN A 185 -1.85 4.19 14.69
C GLN A 185 -0.66 4.89 14.01
N GLU A 186 -0.77 5.21 12.72
CA GLU A 186 0.27 5.92 11.97
C GLU A 186 0.56 7.32 12.53
N ASN A 187 -0.49 8.10 12.77
CA ASN A 187 -0.35 9.45 13.34
C ASN A 187 0.24 9.41 14.74
N LYS A 188 -0.22 8.46 15.57
CA LYS A 188 0.29 8.26 16.93
C LYS A 188 1.78 7.89 16.90
N PHE A 189 2.20 7.06 15.97
CA PHE A 189 3.60 6.69 15.80
C PHE A 189 4.49 7.92 15.52
N VAL A 190 4.10 8.77 14.57
CA VAL A 190 4.82 10.02 14.28
C VAL A 190 4.81 10.98 15.47
N GLU A 191 3.67 11.14 16.15
CA GLU A 191 3.55 11.96 17.38
C GLU A 191 4.55 11.52 18.45
N LEU A 192 4.68 10.22 18.69
CA LEU A 192 5.61 9.67 19.68
C LEU A 192 7.07 9.88 19.28
N HIS A 193 7.41 9.75 18.01
CA HIS A 193 8.74 10.08 17.52
C HIS A 193 9.11 11.55 17.76
N MET A 194 8.14 12.46 17.70
CA MET A 194 8.36 13.86 18.04
C MET A 194 8.61 14.11 19.54
N LYS A 195 8.44 13.12 20.42
CA LYS A 195 8.87 13.21 21.83
C LYS A 195 10.37 12.95 22.01
N ASN A 196 11.06 12.44 20.99
CA ASN A 196 12.51 12.25 21.00
C ASN A 196 13.21 13.60 20.67
N PRO A 197 14.01 14.19 21.58
CA PRO A 197 14.69 15.46 21.32
C PRO A 197 15.70 15.39 20.16
N HIS A 198 16.29 14.22 19.91
CA HIS A 198 17.15 14.02 18.75
C HIS A 198 16.35 14.09 17.46
N THR A 199 15.18 13.43 17.41
CA THR A 199 14.25 13.52 16.28
C THR A 199 13.78 14.95 16.04
N GLN A 200 13.42 15.71 17.10
CA GLN A 200 13.02 17.12 16.96
C GLN A 200 14.10 17.98 16.30
N LYS A 201 15.38 17.79 16.66
CA LYS A 201 16.50 18.49 16.02
C LYS A 201 16.60 18.14 14.53
N LYS A 202 16.54 16.85 14.19
CA LYS A 202 16.58 16.41 12.78
C LYS A 202 15.39 16.95 11.99
N VAL A 203 14.20 17.01 12.57
CA VAL A 203 13.01 17.58 11.92
C VAL A 203 13.17 19.07 11.65
N LYS A 204 13.78 19.83 12.57
CA LYS A 204 14.07 21.26 12.34
C LYS A 204 14.99 21.48 11.14
N GLN A 205 15.92 20.56 10.91
CA GLN A 205 16.93 20.69 9.87
C GLN A 205 16.50 20.11 8.52
N TYR A 206 15.95 18.89 8.53
CA TYR A 206 15.65 18.11 7.32
C TYR A 206 14.18 18.12 6.93
N GLY A 207 13.32 18.72 7.77
CA GLY A 207 11.88 18.79 7.55
C GLY A 207 11.08 17.74 8.30
N GLU A 208 9.75 17.88 8.23
CA GLU A 208 8.80 17.01 8.94
C GLU A 208 8.95 15.54 8.54
N ILE A 209 8.56 14.64 9.44
CA ILE A 209 8.55 13.20 9.17
C ILE A 209 7.17 12.79 8.69
N ARG A 210 7.09 12.14 7.53
CA ARG A 210 5.87 11.49 7.03
C ARG A 210 6.20 10.38 6.04
N GLN A 211 5.19 9.64 5.64
CA GLN A 211 5.26 8.66 4.56
C GLN A 211 5.23 9.34 3.18
N LEU A 212 5.90 8.79 2.18
CA LEU A 212 5.81 9.28 0.81
C LEU A 212 4.55 8.73 0.13
N PRO A 213 3.78 9.49 -0.65
CA PRO A 213 2.48 9.03 -1.16
C PRO A 213 2.59 8.07 -2.38
N PHE A 214 3.69 7.32 -2.47
CA PHE A 214 3.99 6.35 -3.54
C PHE A 214 4.92 5.25 -3.01
N GLY A 215 4.87 4.09 -3.65
CA GLY A 215 5.41 2.85 -3.11
C GLY A 215 6.84 2.52 -3.50
N THR A 216 7.54 3.34 -4.29
CA THR A 216 8.92 3.08 -4.72
C THR A 216 9.70 4.37 -4.92
N ILE A 217 10.98 4.36 -4.56
CA ILE A 217 11.89 5.49 -4.72
C ILE A 217 13.31 5.01 -5.09
N SER A 218 14.09 5.89 -5.71
CA SER A 218 15.52 5.72 -5.99
C SER A 218 16.33 6.83 -5.33
N ASN A 219 17.66 6.65 -5.23
CA ASN A 219 18.55 7.64 -4.65
C ASN A 219 18.19 7.97 -3.19
N VAL A 220 17.82 6.95 -2.40
CA VAL A 220 17.52 7.17 -0.98
C VAL A 220 18.80 7.52 -0.23
N LYS A 221 18.77 8.65 0.47
CA LYS A 221 19.83 9.09 1.38
C LYS A 221 19.63 8.42 2.72
N VAL A 222 20.43 7.39 2.99
CA VAL A 222 20.40 6.61 4.23
C VAL A 222 21.41 7.19 5.23
N PRO A 223 20.96 7.67 6.41
CA PRO A 223 21.88 8.17 7.43
C PRO A 223 22.81 7.07 7.96
N ILE A 224 24.09 7.38 8.13
CA ILE A 224 25.07 6.51 8.78
C ILE A 224 24.70 6.36 10.26
N ARG A 225 24.48 5.12 10.67
CA ARG A 225 24.04 4.77 12.03
C ARG A 225 25.22 4.52 12.98
N PRO A 226 25.11 4.87 14.27
CA PRO A 226 23.97 5.51 14.91
C PRO A 226 23.85 7.00 14.60
N THR A 227 22.62 7.51 14.50
CA THR A 227 22.33 8.93 14.26
C THR A 227 22.11 9.70 15.57
N ILE A 228 21.76 9.00 16.66
CA ILE A 228 21.58 9.61 17.97
C ILE A 228 22.89 10.21 18.47
N GLY A 229 22.82 11.47 18.89
CA GLY A 229 23.96 12.22 19.41
C GLY A 229 24.72 13.04 18.37
N LYS A 230 24.37 12.92 17.08
CA LYS A 230 24.84 13.82 16.02
C LYS A 230 23.78 14.88 15.70
N ASP A 231 24.19 16.13 15.54
CA ASP A 231 23.26 17.20 15.14
C ASP A 231 22.89 17.09 13.65
N ASP A 232 23.85 16.71 12.79
CA ASP A 232 23.65 16.50 11.34
C ASP A 232 23.67 15.00 10.94
N TYR A 233 23.06 14.67 9.81
CA TYR A 233 23.21 13.36 9.16
C TYR A 233 24.42 13.36 8.24
N GLU A 234 25.22 12.31 8.36
CA GLU A 234 26.12 11.83 7.32
C GLU A 234 25.39 10.71 6.57
N PHE A 235 25.60 10.56 5.27
CA PHE A 235 24.90 9.59 4.45
C PHE A 235 25.82 8.51 3.92
N GLU A 236 25.29 7.29 3.78
CA GLU A 236 25.97 6.23 3.05
C GLU A 236 26.13 6.62 1.57
N GLU A 237 27.23 6.20 0.93
CA GLU A 237 27.50 6.44 -0.49
C GLU A 237 26.70 5.51 -1.43
N THR A 238 26.04 4.49 -0.86
CA THR A 238 25.27 3.51 -1.64
C THR A 238 24.00 4.14 -2.19
N ASP A 239 23.77 3.97 -3.50
CA ASP A 239 22.49 4.32 -4.13
C ASP A 239 21.46 3.20 -3.92
N TYR A 240 20.44 3.51 -3.13
CA TYR A 240 19.35 2.60 -2.82
C TYR A 240 18.13 2.86 -3.70
N VAL A 241 17.61 1.78 -4.29
CA VAL A 241 16.30 1.73 -4.95
C VAL A 241 15.49 0.62 -4.29
N ASP A 242 14.35 0.96 -3.71
CA ASP A 242 13.54 0.00 -2.93
C ASP A 242 12.06 0.37 -2.94
N TYR A 243 11.22 -0.59 -2.56
CA TYR A 243 9.82 -0.32 -2.25
C TYR A 243 9.68 0.25 -0.84
N LEU A 244 8.63 1.03 -0.62
CA LEU A 244 8.44 1.83 0.58
C LEU A 244 7.44 1.25 1.58
N GLY A 245 6.90 0.08 1.28
CA GLY A 245 5.88 -0.56 2.07
C GLY A 245 4.85 -1.33 1.25
N SER A 246 3.83 -1.83 1.93
CA SER A 246 2.67 -2.47 1.32
C SER A 246 1.48 -2.54 2.25
N TYR A 247 0.30 -2.69 1.64
CA TYR A 247 -0.92 -3.03 2.36
C TYR A 247 -1.28 -4.50 2.20
N HIS A 248 -1.72 -5.13 3.29
CA HIS A 248 -2.46 -6.38 3.23
C HIS A 248 -3.90 -6.17 3.68
N VAL A 249 -4.83 -6.82 2.99
CA VAL A 249 -6.26 -6.79 3.32
C VAL A 249 -6.73 -8.21 3.59
N THR A 250 -7.01 -8.52 4.85
CA THR A 250 -7.66 -9.76 5.24
C THR A 250 -9.17 -9.59 5.16
N MET A 251 -9.88 -10.54 4.56
CA MET A 251 -11.33 -10.48 4.43
C MET A 251 -11.97 -11.86 4.55
N THR A 252 -12.95 -11.94 5.45
CA THR A 252 -13.94 -13.02 5.56
C THR A 252 -15.27 -12.45 5.15
N LEU A 253 -15.85 -12.99 4.08
CA LEU A 253 -17.09 -12.52 3.51
C LEU A 253 -18.28 -12.75 4.46
N PRO A 254 -19.26 -11.82 4.51
CA PRO A 254 -20.46 -12.03 5.31
C PRO A 254 -21.19 -13.32 4.95
N CYS A 255 -21.32 -14.19 5.93
CA CYS A 255 -22.00 -15.49 5.81
C CYS A 255 -22.69 -15.85 7.12
N HIS A 256 -23.61 -16.81 7.06
CA HIS A 256 -24.27 -17.32 8.25
C HIS A 256 -23.35 -18.25 9.03
N ASP A 257 -23.55 -18.32 10.35
CA ASP A 257 -22.72 -19.16 11.24
C ASP A 257 -22.88 -20.66 11.00
N ASP A 258 -23.94 -21.06 10.31
CA ASP A 258 -24.26 -22.44 9.91
C ASP A 258 -23.88 -22.75 8.45
N ILE A 259 -23.08 -21.88 7.79
CA ILE A 259 -22.61 -22.13 6.41
C ILE A 259 -21.77 -23.42 6.35
N SER A 260 -22.00 -24.23 5.31
CA SER A 260 -21.12 -25.38 5.04
C SER A 260 -19.72 -24.91 4.66
N ASN A 261 -18.71 -25.76 4.87
CA ASN A 261 -17.35 -25.39 4.50
C ASN A 261 -17.21 -25.25 2.97
N GLU A 262 -17.91 -26.10 2.22
CA GLU A 262 -17.96 -26.08 0.76
C GLU A 262 -18.52 -24.76 0.23
N ASP A 263 -19.66 -24.30 0.77
CA ASP A 263 -20.28 -23.03 0.38
C ASP A 263 -19.42 -21.84 0.80
N PHE A 264 -18.79 -21.91 1.98
CA PHE A 264 -17.86 -20.88 2.45
C PHE A 264 -16.66 -20.72 1.50
N ILE A 265 -16.11 -21.85 1.04
CA ILE A 265 -15.00 -21.86 0.08
C ILE A 265 -15.46 -21.32 -1.28
N GLU A 266 -16.61 -21.74 -1.81
CA GLU A 266 -17.07 -21.23 -3.11
C GLU A 266 -17.39 -19.73 -3.05
N LEU A 267 -17.94 -19.25 -1.94
CA LEU A 267 -18.19 -17.82 -1.72
C LEU A 267 -16.88 -17.01 -1.87
N HIS A 268 -15.80 -17.45 -1.22
CA HIS A 268 -14.49 -16.79 -1.30
C HIS A 268 -13.80 -17.03 -2.64
N ARG A 269 -13.98 -18.20 -3.26
CA ARG A 269 -13.46 -18.52 -4.59
C ARG A 269 -14.05 -17.59 -5.64
N ASN A 270 -15.36 -17.36 -5.61
CA ASN A 270 -16.01 -16.47 -6.55
C ASN A 270 -15.56 -15.01 -6.38
N PHE A 271 -15.44 -14.53 -5.14
CA PHE A 271 -14.84 -13.24 -4.85
C PHE A 271 -13.40 -13.12 -5.37
N GLY A 272 -12.55 -14.10 -5.06
CA GLY A 272 -11.16 -14.13 -5.51
C GLY A 272 -11.04 -14.12 -7.04
N LYS A 273 -11.88 -14.89 -7.74
CA LYS A 273 -11.93 -14.90 -9.22
C LYS A 273 -12.21 -13.48 -9.76
N GLN A 274 -13.17 -12.75 -9.17
CA GLN A 274 -13.49 -11.40 -9.61
C GLN A 274 -12.41 -10.37 -9.28
N VAL A 275 -11.74 -10.49 -8.14
CA VAL A 275 -10.58 -9.66 -7.83
C VAL A 275 -9.44 -9.91 -8.82
N GLN A 276 -9.08 -11.18 -9.08
CA GLN A 276 -8.06 -11.55 -10.07
C GLN A 276 -8.38 -10.99 -11.47
N MET A 277 -9.66 -10.93 -11.86
CA MET A 277 -10.05 -10.33 -13.15
C MET A 277 -9.63 -8.87 -13.27
N ILE A 278 -9.66 -8.10 -12.19
CA ILE A 278 -9.44 -6.64 -12.21
C ILE A 278 -8.04 -6.23 -11.75
N GLU A 279 -7.23 -7.16 -11.25
CA GLU A 279 -5.84 -6.93 -10.83
C GLU A 279 -5.02 -6.07 -11.82
N PRO A 280 -5.07 -6.31 -13.15
CA PRO A 280 -4.35 -5.47 -14.11
C PRO A 280 -4.74 -3.99 -13.99
N LEU A 281 -6.03 -3.68 -13.82
CA LEU A 281 -6.51 -2.31 -13.74
C LEU A 281 -6.11 -1.63 -12.41
N LEU A 282 -6.07 -2.38 -11.30
CA LEU A 282 -5.69 -1.85 -9.98
C LEU A 282 -4.27 -1.23 -9.99
N ILE A 283 -3.38 -1.73 -10.85
CA ILE A 283 -2.02 -1.20 -11.05
C ILE A 283 -2.03 0.28 -11.41
N ALA A 284 -2.98 0.72 -12.23
CA ALA A 284 -3.07 2.10 -12.68
C ALA A 284 -3.32 3.10 -11.53
N SER A 285 -3.80 2.62 -10.38
CA SER A 285 -4.25 3.46 -9.28
C SER A 285 -3.48 3.25 -7.98
N PHE A 286 -3.15 2.02 -7.60
CA PHE A 286 -2.65 1.68 -6.26
C PHE A 286 -1.19 1.19 -6.24
N PHE A 287 -0.47 1.31 -7.35
CA PHE A 287 0.88 0.76 -7.52
C PHE A 287 1.86 1.80 -8.04
N SER A 288 3.16 1.56 -7.87
CA SER A 288 4.19 2.51 -8.27
C SER A 288 5.20 1.93 -9.27
N PRO A 289 5.54 2.69 -10.33
CA PRO A 289 6.55 2.31 -11.30
C PRO A 289 7.95 2.28 -10.66
N ASP A 290 8.93 1.77 -11.42
CA ASP A 290 10.33 2.05 -11.15
C ASP A 290 10.58 3.55 -11.39
N PRO A 291 11.08 4.32 -10.40
CA PRO A 291 11.33 5.75 -10.57
C PRO A 291 12.37 6.06 -11.66
N ARG A 292 13.08 5.06 -12.20
CA ARG A 292 14.04 5.19 -13.29
C ARG A 292 13.45 4.88 -14.68
N SER A 293 12.13 4.65 -14.80
CA SER A 293 11.50 4.37 -16.09
C SER A 293 11.38 5.59 -17.00
N VAL A 294 11.51 6.79 -16.44
CA VAL A 294 11.39 8.03 -17.22
C VAL A 294 12.48 8.14 -18.30
N GLY A 295 12.08 8.17 -19.57
CA GLY A 295 12.98 8.41 -20.70
C GLY A 295 13.99 7.28 -20.91
N ASP A 296 13.58 6.05 -20.59
CA ASP A 296 14.47 4.89 -20.52
C ASP A 296 14.37 3.95 -21.75
N GLY A 297 13.44 4.23 -22.66
CA GLY A 297 13.18 3.42 -23.86
C GLY A 297 12.51 2.08 -23.58
N GLY A 298 11.68 1.98 -22.53
CA GLY A 298 10.88 0.78 -22.23
C GLY A 298 11.63 -0.31 -21.47
N SER A 299 12.77 0.03 -20.87
CA SER A 299 13.70 -0.93 -20.27
C SER A 299 13.38 -1.27 -18.81
N LYS A 300 12.57 -0.43 -18.16
CA LYS A 300 12.16 -0.47 -16.77
C LYS A 300 10.66 -0.64 -16.65
N ILE A 301 10.23 -0.89 -15.42
CA ILE A 301 8.86 -1.27 -15.09
C ILE A 301 8.04 -0.01 -14.86
N GLU A 302 6.90 0.11 -15.53
CA GLU A 302 5.96 1.22 -15.29
C GLU A 302 4.70 0.80 -14.53
N GLY A 303 4.44 -0.50 -14.38
CA GLY A 303 3.31 -0.99 -13.58
C GLY A 303 3.59 -0.97 -12.07
N SER A 304 4.27 -2.01 -11.57
CA SER A 304 4.69 -2.11 -10.17
C SER A 304 6.12 -2.61 -10.04
N PHE A 305 7.00 -1.75 -9.53
CA PHE A 305 8.38 -2.12 -9.21
C PHE A 305 8.44 -3.21 -8.14
N ARG A 306 7.68 -3.08 -7.05
CA ARG A 306 7.65 -4.07 -5.96
C ARG A 306 7.31 -5.45 -6.52
N VAL A 307 6.23 -5.57 -7.28
CA VAL A 307 5.81 -6.87 -7.83
C VAL A 307 6.83 -7.42 -8.81
N MET A 308 7.32 -6.61 -9.76
CA MET A 308 8.20 -7.11 -10.82
C MET A 308 9.62 -7.39 -10.36
N SER A 309 10.20 -6.55 -9.51
CA SER A 309 11.60 -6.63 -9.08
C SER A 309 11.80 -7.54 -7.87
N THR A 310 10.82 -7.61 -6.95
CA THR A 310 10.96 -8.40 -5.71
C THR A 310 10.17 -9.71 -5.71
N GLY A 311 9.11 -9.79 -6.53
CA GLY A 311 8.19 -10.93 -6.53
C GLY A 311 7.18 -10.91 -5.38
N TRP A 312 7.14 -9.85 -4.58
CA TRP A 312 6.11 -9.61 -3.56
C TRP A 312 4.82 -9.07 -4.18
N GLY A 313 3.67 -9.66 -3.87
CA GLY A 313 2.37 -9.32 -4.44
C GLY A 313 2.11 -9.83 -5.86
N ASN A 314 2.53 -11.06 -6.19
CA ASN A 314 2.46 -11.53 -7.57
C ASN A 314 1.02 -11.85 -8.04
N PHE A 315 0.52 -11.02 -8.96
CA PHE A 315 -0.81 -11.13 -9.59
C PHE A 315 -1.09 -12.51 -10.18
N GLY A 316 -2.29 -13.03 -9.92
CA GLY A 316 -2.70 -14.36 -10.36
C GLY A 316 -1.80 -15.50 -9.85
N GLY A 317 -1.06 -15.27 -8.76
CA GLY A 317 -0.13 -16.23 -8.16
C GLY A 317 -0.80 -17.35 -7.36
N SER A 318 -2.11 -17.26 -7.16
CA SER A 318 -2.92 -18.17 -6.35
C SER A 318 -3.91 -18.93 -7.21
N ASP A 319 -3.79 -20.25 -7.18
CA ASP A 319 -4.77 -21.19 -7.69
C ASP A 319 -5.93 -21.30 -6.71
N LEU A 320 -6.98 -20.52 -6.95
CA LEU A 320 -8.19 -20.44 -6.13
C LEU A 320 -9.01 -21.74 -6.14
N ARG A 321 -8.68 -22.69 -7.02
CA ARG A 321 -9.23 -24.06 -6.95
C ARG A 321 -8.74 -24.81 -5.70
N LYS A 322 -7.63 -24.36 -5.09
CA LYS A 322 -6.96 -25.01 -3.95
C LYS A 322 -7.21 -24.31 -2.60
N LEU A 323 -8.22 -23.46 -2.48
CA LEU A 323 -8.53 -22.79 -1.20
C LEU A 323 -8.81 -23.81 -0.07
N ASP A 324 -9.43 -24.94 -0.40
CA ASP A 324 -9.66 -26.10 0.48
C ASP A 324 -8.37 -26.75 0.98
N LYS A 325 -7.28 -26.69 0.20
CA LYS A 325 -5.95 -27.23 0.56
C LYS A 325 -5.04 -26.19 1.20
N GLY A 326 -5.41 -24.91 1.06
CA GLY A 326 -4.65 -23.77 1.51
C GLY A 326 -3.69 -23.21 0.47
N ILE A 327 -3.46 -21.91 0.56
CA ILE A 327 -2.55 -21.14 -0.29
C ILE A 327 -1.61 -20.36 0.62
N GLY A 328 -0.32 -20.68 0.54
CA GLY A 328 0.73 -20.10 1.36
C GLY A 328 1.10 -18.67 0.98
N ARG A 329 2.26 -18.22 1.49
CA ARG A 329 2.90 -16.95 1.13
C ARG A 329 3.44 -16.98 -0.30
N TYR A 330 3.86 -18.14 -0.79
CA TYR A 330 4.40 -18.31 -2.14
C TYR A 330 3.35 -18.80 -3.13
N ALA A 331 3.53 -18.41 -4.40
CA ALA A 331 2.67 -18.78 -5.50
C ALA A 331 2.60 -20.31 -5.63
N ASN A 332 1.39 -20.82 -5.89
CA ASN A 332 1.13 -22.24 -6.12
C ASN A 332 0.73 -22.56 -7.57
N ILE A 333 0.86 -21.56 -8.45
CA ILE A 333 0.63 -21.65 -9.89
C ILE A 333 1.57 -20.73 -10.68
N GLU A 334 1.90 -21.15 -11.89
CA GLU A 334 2.87 -20.44 -12.74
C GLU A 334 2.31 -19.10 -13.25
N SER A 335 3.13 -18.06 -13.13
CA SER A 335 2.78 -16.70 -13.56
C SER A 335 3.03 -16.50 -15.05
N ASN A 336 2.13 -17.02 -15.89
CA ASN A 336 2.26 -17.00 -17.35
C ASN A 336 2.45 -15.59 -17.93
N TRP A 337 1.84 -14.57 -17.34
CA TRP A 337 2.01 -13.18 -17.75
C TRP A 337 3.49 -12.73 -17.68
N ARG A 338 4.33 -13.28 -16.80
CA ARG A 338 5.75 -12.90 -16.70
C ARG A 338 6.65 -13.39 -17.84
N LYS A 339 6.29 -14.49 -18.53
CA LYS A 339 7.16 -15.20 -19.49
C LYS A 339 7.68 -14.36 -20.67
N LYS A 340 7.11 -13.18 -20.94
CA LYS A 340 7.49 -12.29 -22.06
C LYS A 340 7.96 -10.91 -21.62
N LEU A 341 8.04 -10.64 -20.32
CA LEU A 341 8.56 -9.37 -19.80
C LEU A 341 10.04 -9.54 -19.53
N ASN A 342 10.90 -8.67 -20.07
CA ASN A 342 12.36 -8.79 -19.95
C ASN A 342 13.00 -7.52 -19.37
N PHE A 343 12.56 -7.11 -18.19
CA PHE A 343 13.21 -6.02 -17.46
C PHE A 343 14.52 -6.48 -16.83
N LYS A 344 15.59 -5.69 -17.00
CA LYS A 344 16.93 -5.99 -16.46
C LYS A 344 16.89 -6.30 -14.96
N ASP A 345 16.11 -5.54 -14.21
CA ASP A 345 16.07 -5.61 -12.75
C ASP A 345 15.27 -6.81 -12.23
N SER A 346 14.49 -7.47 -13.09
CA SER A 346 13.79 -8.72 -12.77
C SER A 346 14.64 -9.97 -12.97
N LYS A 347 15.84 -9.84 -13.56
CA LYS A 347 16.66 -11.00 -13.95
C LYS A 347 17.09 -11.83 -12.74
N ALA A 348 17.64 -11.18 -11.71
CA ALA A 348 18.08 -11.86 -10.49
C ALA A 348 16.94 -12.62 -9.80
N LEU A 349 15.74 -12.02 -9.75
CA LEU A 349 14.54 -12.66 -9.22
C LEU A 349 14.16 -13.91 -10.02
N LYS A 350 14.10 -13.81 -11.35
CA LYS A 350 13.74 -14.94 -12.23
C LYS A 350 14.75 -16.08 -12.16
N ASP A 351 16.03 -15.73 -12.18
CA ASP A 351 17.12 -16.71 -12.10
C ASP A 351 17.04 -17.44 -10.75
N CYS A 352 16.85 -16.71 -9.65
CA CYS A 352 16.67 -17.34 -8.35
C CYS A 352 15.38 -18.17 -8.25
N ASN A 353 14.26 -17.72 -8.81
CA ASN A 353 13.00 -18.46 -8.80
C ASN A 353 13.10 -19.85 -9.46
N LYS A 354 13.99 -20.00 -10.45
CA LYS A 354 14.26 -21.30 -11.09
C LYS A 354 15.16 -22.22 -10.26
N GLN A 355 15.92 -21.66 -9.32
CA GLN A 355 16.97 -22.37 -8.58
C GLN A 355 16.53 -22.81 -7.19
N VAL A 356 15.64 -22.05 -6.55
CA VAL A 356 15.32 -22.22 -5.14
C VAL A 356 14.02 -22.98 -4.96
N TYR A 357 14.13 -24.10 -4.25
CA TYR A 357 12.99 -24.80 -3.67
C TYR A 357 12.51 -24.08 -2.40
N ILE A 358 11.19 -23.99 -2.24
CA ILE A 358 10.53 -23.41 -1.07
C ILE A 358 9.78 -24.51 -0.35
N ASP A 359 10.10 -24.66 0.93
CA ASP A 359 9.43 -25.61 1.82
C ASP A 359 8.14 -24.98 2.41
N GLU A 360 7.17 -24.68 1.53
CA GLU A 360 5.81 -24.26 1.89
C GLU A 360 4.81 -25.05 1.03
N PRO A 361 3.65 -25.47 1.57
CA PRO A 361 2.69 -26.29 0.83
C PRO A 361 2.33 -25.71 -0.55
N ASN A 362 2.51 -26.54 -1.58
CA ASN A 362 2.21 -26.23 -2.98
C ASN A 362 3.02 -25.09 -3.62
N ALA A 363 4.03 -24.54 -2.94
CA ALA A 363 4.86 -23.49 -3.50
C ALA A 363 5.65 -24.00 -4.71
N ILE A 364 5.58 -23.26 -5.81
CA ILE A 364 6.30 -23.61 -7.06
C ILE A 364 7.56 -22.76 -7.29
N GLY A 365 7.88 -21.89 -6.32
CA GLY A 365 9.01 -20.97 -6.41
C GLY A 365 8.94 -19.87 -5.36
N ILE A 366 9.74 -18.82 -5.56
CA ILE A 366 9.94 -17.74 -4.60
C ILE A 366 9.03 -16.54 -4.85
N MET A 367 8.26 -16.54 -5.94
CA MET A 367 7.23 -15.52 -6.17
C MET A 367 6.13 -15.70 -5.14
N SER A 368 5.61 -14.60 -4.59
CA SER A 368 4.53 -14.65 -3.61
C SER A 368 3.18 -15.01 -4.24
N SER A 369 2.18 -15.29 -3.42
CA SER A 369 0.78 -15.37 -3.82
C SER A 369 0.12 -13.98 -3.76
N ASP A 370 -0.92 -13.77 -4.59
CA ASP A 370 -1.87 -12.65 -4.49
C ASP A 370 -2.89 -12.85 -3.36
N PHE A 371 -3.31 -14.10 -3.13
CA PHE A 371 -4.17 -14.54 -2.03
C PHE A 371 -3.45 -15.52 -1.13
N ARG A 372 -3.62 -15.34 0.17
CA ARG A 372 -3.15 -16.29 1.17
C ARG A 372 -4.30 -16.74 2.05
N THR A 373 -4.32 -18.03 2.36
CA THR A 373 -5.19 -18.57 3.42
C THR A 373 -4.38 -18.68 4.71
N PHE A 374 -5.09 -18.70 5.83
CA PHE A 374 -4.49 -18.85 7.14
C PHE A 374 -5.39 -19.68 8.03
N GLY A 375 -4.77 -20.35 8.99
CA GLY A 375 -5.44 -21.10 10.04
C GLY A 375 -4.71 -20.90 11.35
N PHE A 376 -5.07 -21.68 12.35
CA PHE A 376 -4.47 -21.62 13.67
C PHE A 376 -4.02 -23.01 14.09
N ASN A 377 -2.83 -23.11 14.68
CA ASN A 377 -2.33 -24.38 15.19
C ASN A 377 -2.96 -24.69 16.56
N PHE A 378 -3.96 -25.58 16.58
CA PHE A 378 -4.67 -26.00 17.79
C PHE A 378 -4.07 -27.26 18.46
N THR A 379 -2.77 -27.53 18.32
CA THR A 379 -2.10 -28.63 19.05
C THR A 379 -2.12 -28.44 20.57
N GLU A 380 -1.90 -29.50 21.36
CA GLU A 380 -1.89 -29.48 22.84
C GLU A 380 -0.98 -28.42 23.47
N LYS A 381 0.00 -27.89 22.71
CA LYS A 381 0.88 -26.78 23.14
C LYS A 381 0.21 -25.40 23.09
N CYS A 382 -1.04 -25.30 22.64
CA CYS A 382 -1.80 -24.05 22.56
C CYS A 382 -3.24 -24.20 23.11
N PRO A 383 -3.44 -24.24 24.44
CA PRO A 383 -4.77 -24.32 25.05
C PRO A 383 -5.52 -22.96 25.12
N GLY A 384 -5.04 -21.91 24.43
CA GLY A 384 -5.54 -20.52 24.53
C GLY A 384 -6.24 -19.98 23.29
N LYS A 385 -6.83 -18.78 23.40
CA LYS A 385 -7.57 -18.08 22.33
C LYS A 385 -6.69 -17.43 21.24
N GLU A 386 -5.37 -17.44 21.38
CA GLU A 386 -4.42 -16.82 20.46
C GLU A 386 -3.34 -17.82 20.02
N CYS A 387 -3.73 -18.78 19.18
CA CYS A 387 -2.77 -19.72 18.62
C CYS A 387 -1.97 -19.09 17.47
N PRO A 388 -0.74 -19.56 17.20
CA PRO A 388 0.07 -18.99 16.14
C PRO A 388 -0.62 -19.18 14.78
N LYS A 389 -0.72 -18.07 14.01
CA LYS A 389 -1.25 -18.03 12.64
C LYS A 389 -0.40 -18.95 11.76
N VAL A 390 -1.03 -19.96 11.17
CA VAL A 390 -0.39 -20.89 10.21
C VAL A 390 -0.64 -20.38 8.79
N SER A 391 0.44 -20.19 8.05
CA SER A 391 0.39 -19.83 6.62
C SER A 391 -0.11 -21.01 5.79
N GLY A 392 -0.99 -20.75 4.82
CA GLY A 392 -1.37 -21.77 3.83
C GLY A 392 -2.13 -22.96 4.40
N ALA A 393 -2.82 -22.78 5.54
CA ALA A 393 -3.76 -23.76 6.03
C ALA A 393 -5.00 -23.86 5.12
N PRO A 394 -5.68 -25.02 5.07
CA PRO A 394 -7.02 -25.14 4.51
C PRO A 394 -7.94 -24.00 4.92
N MET A 395 -8.70 -23.46 3.96
CA MET A 395 -9.76 -22.50 4.26
C MET A 395 -10.88 -23.21 5.03
N ILE A 396 -11.13 -22.71 6.24
CA ILE A 396 -12.18 -23.20 7.13
C ILE A 396 -12.82 -21.98 7.79
N PHE A 397 -14.15 -21.92 7.82
CA PHE A 397 -14.87 -20.86 8.54
C PHE A 397 -14.37 -20.76 10.00
N PRO A 398 -14.08 -19.54 10.51
CA PRO A 398 -14.35 -18.22 9.93
C PRO A 398 -13.13 -17.59 9.22
N ASN A 399 -12.13 -18.36 8.81
CA ASN A 399 -10.90 -17.81 8.22
C ASN A 399 -11.04 -17.64 6.71
N GLY A 400 -11.15 -16.39 6.25
CA GLY A 400 -11.20 -16.02 4.84
C GLY A 400 -9.82 -15.97 4.15
N VAL A 401 -9.60 -14.92 3.36
CA VAL A 401 -8.38 -14.72 2.56
C VAL A 401 -7.65 -13.43 2.91
N GLU A 402 -6.35 -13.40 2.67
CA GLU A 402 -5.48 -12.21 2.79
C GLU A 402 -4.97 -11.83 1.39
N LEU A 403 -5.32 -10.63 0.93
CA LEU A 403 -4.80 -10.02 -0.30
C LEU A 403 -3.50 -9.30 0.02
N ARG A 404 -2.43 -9.56 -0.73
CA ARG A 404 -1.07 -9.05 -0.42
C ARG A 404 -0.38 -8.29 -1.55
N ILE A 405 -1.16 -7.89 -2.54
CA ILE A 405 -0.64 -7.35 -3.79
C ILE A 405 -0.27 -5.87 -3.70
N PHE A 406 -0.95 -5.08 -2.87
CA PHE A 406 -0.90 -3.62 -2.95
C PHE A 406 0.43 -3.03 -2.51
N ASP A 407 0.96 -2.11 -3.32
CA ASP A 407 2.11 -1.29 -2.94
C ASP A 407 1.70 -0.27 -1.87
N HIS A 408 2.69 0.34 -1.23
CA HIS A 408 2.46 1.51 -0.42
C HIS A 408 1.94 2.69 -1.25
N PHE A 409 0.95 3.38 -0.70
CA PHE A 409 0.39 4.65 -1.15
C PHE A 409 -0.16 5.39 0.07
N ASN A 410 -0.60 6.64 -0.10
CA ASN A 410 -1.12 7.43 1.01
C ASN A 410 -2.35 6.75 1.68
N SER A 411 -2.24 6.44 2.97
CA SER A 411 -3.24 5.74 3.78
C SER A 411 -4.62 6.38 3.79
N TYR A 412 -4.75 7.67 3.46
CA TYR A 412 -6.07 8.29 3.28
C TYR A 412 -6.90 7.65 2.15
N HIS A 413 -6.28 6.94 1.20
CA HIS A 413 -6.95 6.26 0.10
C HIS A 413 -7.23 4.77 0.36
N ILE A 414 -6.82 4.21 1.51
CA ILE A 414 -7.11 2.80 1.81
C ILE A 414 -8.61 2.56 1.92
N ILE A 415 -9.36 3.56 2.41
CA ILE A 415 -10.83 3.53 2.45
C ILE A 415 -11.44 3.39 1.05
N ASP A 416 -10.83 3.99 0.02
CA ASP A 416 -11.31 3.87 -1.35
C ASP A 416 -11.04 2.47 -1.90
N LEU A 417 -9.86 1.90 -1.63
CA LEU A 417 -9.53 0.53 -2.00
C LEU A 417 -10.48 -0.49 -1.37
N ILE A 418 -10.70 -0.41 -0.05
CA ILE A 418 -11.57 -1.37 0.65
C ILE A 418 -13.04 -1.21 0.25
N ARG A 419 -13.50 0.00 -0.11
CA ARG A 419 -14.83 0.18 -0.72
C ARG A 419 -14.94 -0.55 -2.05
N ILE A 420 -13.91 -0.50 -2.90
CA ILE A 420 -13.88 -1.25 -4.17
C ILE A 420 -13.98 -2.76 -3.88
N LEU A 421 -13.21 -3.27 -2.93
CA LEU A 421 -13.25 -4.68 -2.54
C LEU A 421 -14.64 -5.10 -2.00
N VAL A 422 -15.30 -4.25 -1.19
CA VAL A 422 -16.67 -4.53 -0.71
C VAL A 422 -17.68 -4.53 -1.86
N TYR A 423 -17.56 -3.65 -2.86
CA TYR A 423 -18.46 -3.69 -4.02
C TYR A 423 -18.20 -4.89 -4.94
N ILE A 424 -16.96 -5.36 -5.04
CA ILE A 424 -16.64 -6.62 -5.73
C ILE A 424 -17.21 -7.80 -4.96
N ALA A 425 -17.11 -7.80 -3.63
CA ALA A 425 -17.69 -8.83 -2.79
C ALA A 425 -19.22 -8.91 -2.93
N GLU A 426 -19.90 -7.75 -2.98
CA GLU A 426 -21.33 -7.70 -3.27
C GLU A 426 -21.64 -8.20 -4.69
N ASN A 427 -20.81 -7.86 -5.67
CA ASN A 427 -20.97 -8.37 -7.02
C ASN A 427 -20.80 -9.90 -7.07
N SER A 428 -19.80 -10.46 -6.38
CA SER A 428 -19.57 -11.91 -6.30
C SER A 428 -20.65 -12.65 -5.53
N ARG A 429 -21.45 -11.96 -4.71
CA ARG A 429 -22.61 -12.57 -4.06
C ARG A 429 -23.76 -12.82 -5.05
N VAL A 430 -23.88 -12.00 -6.09
CA VAL A 430 -25.03 -12.01 -7.03
C VAL A 430 -24.65 -12.33 -8.48
N VAL A 431 -23.36 -12.47 -8.77
CA VAL A 431 -22.81 -12.79 -10.09
C VAL A 431 -21.73 -13.84 -9.94
N GLU A 432 -21.86 -14.96 -10.63
CA GLU A 432 -20.81 -15.96 -10.72
C GLU A 432 -19.77 -15.57 -11.78
N CYS A 433 -18.49 -15.67 -11.42
CA CYS A 433 -17.37 -15.58 -12.35
C CYS A 433 -16.97 -17.00 -12.78
N GLU A 434 -17.28 -17.37 -14.02
CA GLU A 434 -17.04 -18.74 -14.53
C GLU A 434 -15.55 -19.04 -14.76
N LYS A 435 -14.74 -18.01 -15.04
CA LYS A 435 -13.36 -18.20 -15.54
C LYS A 435 -12.30 -17.94 -14.49
N PHE A 436 -11.26 -18.77 -14.53
CA PHE A 436 -9.96 -18.48 -13.94
C PHE A 436 -9.05 -17.77 -14.95
N ILE A 437 -8.15 -16.90 -14.47
CA ILE A 437 -7.30 -16.08 -15.35
C ILE A 437 -6.00 -16.76 -15.81
N TYR A 438 -5.64 -17.91 -15.23
CA TYR A 438 -4.26 -18.47 -15.26
C TYR A 438 -3.67 -18.65 -16.67
N ASN A 439 -4.49 -19.14 -17.60
CA ASN A 439 -4.11 -19.37 -19.00
C ASN A 439 -4.81 -18.42 -19.97
N ASN A 440 -5.50 -17.39 -19.47
CA ASN A 440 -6.23 -16.45 -20.29
C ASN A 440 -5.24 -15.53 -21.03
N THR A 441 -5.12 -15.68 -22.34
CA THR A 441 -4.14 -14.93 -23.15
C THR A 441 -4.41 -13.43 -23.13
N THR A 442 -5.68 -13.03 -23.15
CA THR A 442 -6.11 -11.62 -23.08
C THR A 442 -5.70 -11.00 -21.75
N TRP A 443 -6.06 -11.60 -20.61
CA TRP A 443 -5.70 -11.10 -19.28
C TRP A 443 -4.18 -11.03 -19.11
N ASN A 444 -3.47 -12.10 -19.51
CA ASN A 444 -2.01 -12.15 -19.42
C ASN A 444 -1.35 -11.07 -20.31
N GLN A 445 -1.93 -10.75 -21.46
CA GLN A 445 -1.41 -9.70 -22.34
C GLN A 445 -1.68 -8.31 -21.75
N THR A 446 -2.90 -8.04 -21.29
CA THR A 446 -3.24 -6.77 -20.64
C THR A 446 -2.35 -6.50 -19.43
N LEU A 447 -2.10 -7.49 -18.58
CA LEU A 447 -1.20 -7.33 -17.44
C LEU A 447 0.25 -7.04 -17.87
N ARG A 448 0.73 -7.65 -18.96
CA ARG A 448 2.06 -7.34 -19.51
C ARG A 448 2.15 -5.91 -20.01
N ASP A 449 1.13 -5.45 -20.72
CA ASP A 449 1.11 -4.12 -21.31
C ASP A 449 1.06 -3.07 -20.19
N ILE A 450 0.24 -3.28 -19.16
CA ILE A 450 0.20 -2.40 -17.97
C ILE A 450 1.51 -2.43 -17.18
N MET A 451 2.24 -3.55 -17.16
CA MET A 451 3.57 -3.59 -16.54
C MET A 451 4.62 -2.77 -17.30
N LYS A 452 4.42 -2.55 -18.60
CA LYS A 452 5.33 -1.81 -19.47
C LYS A 452 4.99 -0.33 -19.58
N GLU A 453 3.71 0.03 -19.67
CA GLU A 453 3.27 1.41 -19.92
C GLU A 453 2.49 2.00 -18.72
N GLY A 454 2.32 1.24 -17.65
CA GLY A 454 1.66 1.70 -16.43
C GLY A 454 0.21 2.15 -16.65
N TRP A 455 -0.17 3.24 -15.99
CA TRP A 455 -1.54 3.76 -15.92
C TRP A 455 -2.14 4.17 -17.28
N ASN A 456 -1.31 4.53 -18.26
CA ASN A 456 -1.75 5.09 -19.53
C ASN A 456 -2.05 4.00 -20.59
N THR A 457 -1.79 2.74 -20.25
CA THR A 457 -1.97 1.59 -21.16
C THR A 457 -3.36 1.58 -21.78
N ILE A 458 -3.42 1.51 -23.10
CA ILE A 458 -4.69 1.39 -23.82
C ILE A 458 -5.28 -0.01 -23.62
N ILE A 459 -6.50 -0.06 -23.08
CA ILE A 459 -7.18 -1.33 -22.82
C ILE A 459 -7.89 -1.82 -24.07
N THR A 460 -7.71 -3.10 -24.38
CA THR A 460 -8.29 -3.73 -25.56
C THR A 460 -9.75 -4.13 -25.34
N GLU A 461 -10.52 -4.11 -26.43
CA GLU A 461 -11.90 -4.58 -26.44
C GLU A 461 -12.04 -6.04 -25.99
N SER A 462 -11.05 -6.88 -26.26
CA SER A 462 -11.05 -8.28 -25.79
C SER A 462 -10.99 -8.39 -24.27
N TYR A 463 -10.21 -7.54 -23.59
CA TYR A 463 -10.17 -7.51 -22.13
C TYR A 463 -11.45 -6.89 -21.54
N LEU A 464 -11.99 -5.84 -22.17
CA LEU A 464 -13.30 -5.30 -21.78
C LEU A 464 -14.40 -6.37 -21.87
N ASN A 465 -14.44 -7.15 -22.95
CA ASN A 465 -15.39 -8.26 -23.09
C ASN A 465 -15.18 -9.36 -22.05
N LEU A 466 -13.94 -9.63 -21.65
CA LEU A 466 -13.66 -10.54 -20.54
C LEU A 466 -14.29 -10.04 -19.23
N LEU A 467 -14.14 -8.76 -18.92
CA LEU A 467 -14.72 -8.14 -17.72
C LEU A 467 -16.25 -8.08 -17.80
N ARG A 468 -16.82 -7.64 -18.91
CA ARG A 468 -18.28 -7.57 -19.13
C ARG A 468 -18.93 -8.93 -18.88
N LYS A 469 -18.37 -10.00 -19.46
CA LYS A 469 -18.87 -11.36 -19.29
C LYS A 469 -18.79 -11.84 -17.84
N ASN A 470 -17.63 -11.72 -17.20
CA ASN A 470 -17.38 -12.37 -15.91
C ASN A 470 -17.81 -11.54 -14.68
N LEU A 471 -17.97 -10.23 -14.84
CA LEU A 471 -18.42 -9.33 -13.77
C LEU A 471 -19.88 -8.88 -13.95
N ASN A 472 -20.50 -9.19 -15.11
CA ASN A 472 -21.82 -8.69 -15.49
C ASN A 472 -21.91 -7.15 -15.37
N MET A 473 -20.97 -6.50 -16.03
CA MET A 473 -20.83 -5.03 -16.12
C MET A 473 -21.00 -4.59 -17.57
N LYS A 474 -21.45 -3.35 -17.78
CA LYS A 474 -21.62 -2.82 -19.13
C LYS A 474 -20.29 -2.34 -19.69
N LEU A 475 -19.54 -1.60 -18.87
CA LEU A 475 -18.29 -0.95 -19.26
C LEU A 475 -18.46 -0.25 -20.61
N ASP A 476 -19.41 0.69 -20.66
CA ASP A 476 -19.74 1.48 -21.86
C ASP A 476 -18.62 2.50 -22.15
N ILE A 477 -17.43 1.99 -22.42
CA ILE A 477 -16.23 2.72 -22.78
C ILE A 477 -15.87 2.30 -24.20
N LYS A 478 -15.81 3.28 -25.11
CA LYS A 478 -15.33 3.04 -26.47
C LYS A 478 -13.81 3.12 -26.50
N ASP A 479 -13.25 3.98 -25.63
CA ASP A 479 -11.91 4.53 -25.70
C ASP A 479 -11.41 4.83 -24.27
N GLY A 480 -10.40 4.12 -23.76
CA GLY A 480 -9.88 4.41 -22.42
C GLY A 480 -8.55 3.75 -22.11
N ASN A 481 -7.70 4.48 -21.38
CA ASN A 481 -6.53 3.89 -20.74
C ASN A 481 -6.90 3.10 -19.47
N ALA A 482 -5.94 2.36 -18.90
CA ALA A 482 -6.15 1.51 -17.74
C ALA A 482 -6.81 2.25 -16.57
N TYR A 483 -6.37 3.48 -16.28
CA TYR A 483 -6.96 4.30 -15.21
C TYR A 483 -8.42 4.70 -15.53
N GLU A 484 -8.71 5.12 -16.76
CA GLU A 484 -10.07 5.47 -17.21
C GLU A 484 -11.03 4.27 -17.16
N VAL A 485 -10.56 3.10 -17.59
CA VAL A 485 -11.34 1.85 -17.51
C VAL A 485 -11.60 1.46 -16.06
N LEU A 486 -10.59 1.54 -15.18
CA LEU A 486 -10.78 1.28 -13.75
C LEU A 486 -11.83 2.23 -13.17
N LYS A 487 -11.79 3.52 -13.52
CA LYS A 487 -12.77 4.50 -13.06
C LYS A 487 -14.19 4.14 -13.48
N VAL A 488 -14.40 3.81 -14.76
CA VAL A 488 -15.72 3.40 -15.25
C VAL A 488 -16.21 2.13 -14.55
N LEU A 489 -15.34 1.13 -14.38
CA LEU A 489 -15.66 -0.10 -13.66
C LEU A 489 -16.09 0.19 -12.21
N VAL A 490 -15.34 1.04 -11.49
CA VAL A 490 -15.62 1.40 -10.10
C VAL A 490 -16.91 2.22 -9.98
N ASP A 491 -17.18 3.13 -10.91
CA ASP A 491 -18.42 3.89 -10.98
C ASP A 491 -19.63 2.96 -11.22
N GLU A 492 -19.51 1.98 -12.11
CA GLU A 492 -20.55 0.99 -12.38
C GLU A 492 -20.79 0.06 -11.18
N LEU A 493 -19.72 -0.48 -10.58
CA LEU A 493 -19.78 -1.27 -9.35
C LEU A 493 -20.50 -0.50 -8.24
N PHE A 494 -20.11 0.76 -8.01
CA PHE A 494 -20.75 1.63 -7.02
C PHE A 494 -22.24 1.83 -7.33
N LYS A 495 -22.60 2.21 -8.56
CA LYS A 495 -24.00 2.45 -8.95
C LYS A 495 -24.86 1.20 -8.75
N LYS A 496 -24.34 0.03 -9.13
CA LYS A 496 -25.03 -1.26 -9.03
C LYS A 496 -25.18 -1.71 -7.58
N HIS A 497 -24.14 -1.53 -6.75
CA HIS A 497 -24.02 -2.23 -5.47
C HIS A 497 -24.08 -1.35 -4.22
N LYS A 498 -24.05 -0.02 -4.30
CA LYS A 498 -24.00 0.86 -3.10
C LYS A 498 -25.11 0.64 -2.06
N ASN A 499 -26.24 0.06 -2.45
CA ASN A 499 -27.36 -0.27 -1.57
C ASN A 499 -27.52 -1.79 -1.34
N GLY A 500 -26.54 -2.58 -1.79
CA GLY A 500 -26.49 -4.03 -1.70
C GLY A 500 -26.33 -4.52 -0.26
N PHE A 501 -26.33 -5.85 -0.11
CA PHE A 501 -26.33 -6.49 1.20
C PHE A 501 -25.00 -6.30 1.94
N TYR A 502 -23.87 -6.59 1.29
CA TYR A 502 -22.55 -6.45 1.93
C TYR A 502 -22.20 -5.00 2.28
N PRO A 503 -22.42 -3.99 1.43
CA PRO A 503 -22.19 -2.59 1.81
C PRO A 503 -23.02 -2.15 3.02
N LYS A 504 -24.25 -2.64 3.19
CA LYS A 504 -25.08 -2.33 4.37
C LYS A 504 -24.52 -2.91 5.67
N MET A 505 -23.79 -4.02 5.60
CA MET A 505 -23.17 -4.64 6.78
C MET A 505 -21.77 -4.08 7.05
N MET A 506 -20.97 -3.94 6.01
CA MET A 506 -19.54 -3.64 6.13
C MET A 506 -19.23 -2.13 6.14
N MET A 507 -20.18 -1.25 5.84
CA MET A 507 -19.96 0.21 5.83
C MET A 507 -20.86 0.93 6.85
N GLU A 508 -20.28 1.84 7.65
CA GLU A 508 -21.07 2.73 8.52
C GLU A 508 -21.79 3.80 7.69
N LYS A 509 -21.10 4.30 6.66
CA LYS A 509 -21.55 5.43 5.86
C LYS A 509 -22.28 4.94 4.62
N LYS A 510 -23.43 5.55 4.35
CA LYS A 510 -24.07 5.46 3.04
C LYS A 510 -23.39 6.45 2.08
N TYR A 511 -22.37 5.98 1.38
CA TYR A 511 -21.64 6.80 0.42
C TYR A 511 -22.54 7.27 -0.73
N LYS A 512 -22.44 8.57 -1.06
CA LYS A 512 -23.18 9.21 -2.16
C LYS A 512 -22.42 9.18 -3.47
N GLU A 513 -21.09 9.19 -3.39
CA GLU A 513 -20.16 9.20 -4.51
C GLU A 513 -19.36 7.89 -4.58
N PRO A 514 -18.88 7.49 -5.76
CA PRO A 514 -18.02 6.32 -5.93
C PRO A 514 -16.67 6.45 -5.17
N PRO A 515 -15.92 5.35 -4.98
CA PRO A 515 -14.55 5.39 -4.49
C PRO A 515 -13.67 6.34 -5.30
N MET A 516 -12.88 7.16 -4.61
CA MET A 516 -11.94 8.07 -5.26
C MET A 516 -10.64 7.32 -5.59
N LEU A 517 -10.41 7.05 -6.87
CA LEU A 517 -9.20 6.37 -7.32
C LEU A 517 -7.97 7.28 -7.20
N PRO A 518 -6.96 6.95 -6.38
CA PRO A 518 -5.71 7.70 -6.38
C PRO A 518 -4.95 7.44 -7.69
N GLY A 519 -4.27 8.44 -8.22
CA GLY A 519 -3.44 8.28 -9.42
C GLY A 519 -2.00 7.91 -9.09
N VAL A 520 -1.75 6.95 -8.17
CA VAL A 520 -0.41 6.72 -7.57
C VAL A 520 0.62 6.41 -8.64
N ASN A 521 0.28 5.54 -9.60
CA ASN A 521 1.19 5.10 -10.66
C ASN A 521 1.68 6.29 -11.50
N ARG A 522 0.73 7.06 -12.06
CA ARG A 522 0.99 8.32 -12.76
C ARG A 522 1.78 9.30 -11.90
N PHE A 523 1.36 9.50 -10.65
CA PHE A 523 1.95 10.49 -9.76
C PHE A 523 3.42 10.16 -9.44
N ALA A 524 3.73 8.90 -9.15
CA ALA A 524 5.09 8.45 -8.88
C ALA A 524 6.01 8.65 -10.10
N TRP A 525 5.55 8.30 -11.31
CA TRP A 525 6.28 8.59 -12.55
C TRP A 525 6.54 10.09 -12.71
N GLN A 526 5.50 10.92 -12.51
CA GLN A 526 5.57 12.38 -12.60
C GLN A 526 6.56 12.99 -11.64
N ILE A 527 6.67 12.48 -10.41
CA ILE A 527 7.63 12.98 -9.42
C ILE A 527 9.06 12.76 -9.91
N SER A 528 9.38 11.58 -10.44
CA SER A 528 10.68 11.29 -11.03
C SER A 528 10.97 12.17 -12.26
N PHE A 529 9.98 12.30 -13.14
CA PHE A 529 10.12 13.13 -14.34
C PHE A 529 10.36 14.59 -14.00
N ASN A 530 9.58 15.16 -13.08
CA ASN A 530 9.70 16.56 -12.69
C ASN A 530 11.07 16.86 -12.07
N LYS A 531 11.58 15.92 -11.26
CA LYS A 531 12.90 16.03 -10.64
C LYS A 531 14.03 16.16 -11.67
N GLN A 532 13.94 15.42 -12.77
CA GLN A 532 15.04 15.27 -13.72
C GLN A 532 14.87 16.14 -14.98
N TYR A 533 13.64 16.32 -15.47
CA TYR A 533 13.35 16.85 -16.79
C TYR A 533 12.29 17.97 -16.82
N GLY A 534 11.61 18.22 -15.70
CA GLY A 534 10.44 19.11 -15.64
C GLY A 534 10.66 20.50 -16.26
N GLU A 535 11.71 21.22 -15.85
CA GLU A 535 11.98 22.57 -16.39
C GLU A 535 12.46 22.56 -17.84
N GLN A 536 13.23 21.54 -18.25
CA GLN A 536 13.67 21.40 -19.65
C GLN A 536 12.47 21.25 -20.60
N PHE A 537 11.52 20.39 -20.24
CA PHE A 537 10.33 20.16 -21.05
C PHE A 537 9.35 21.32 -21.01
N LYS A 538 9.25 22.00 -19.87
CA LYS A 538 8.46 23.23 -19.75
C LYS A 538 8.97 24.28 -20.74
N ALA A 539 10.29 24.46 -20.84
CA ALA A 539 10.90 25.38 -21.79
C ALA A 539 10.60 24.98 -23.25
N LEU A 540 10.71 23.69 -23.58
CA LEU A 540 10.31 23.16 -24.90
C LEU A 540 8.84 23.49 -25.21
N LEU A 541 7.92 23.25 -24.27
CA LEU A 541 6.48 23.51 -24.49
C LEU A 541 6.20 25.00 -24.70
N ILE A 542 6.87 25.88 -23.94
CA ILE A 542 6.72 27.33 -24.08
C ILE A 542 7.15 27.80 -25.48
N LYS A 543 8.25 27.24 -25.99
CA LYS A 543 8.80 27.51 -27.33
C LYS A 543 7.93 26.93 -28.45
N THR A 544 7.31 25.77 -28.22
CA THR A 544 6.63 24.99 -29.26
C THR A 544 5.17 25.40 -29.47
N ILE A 545 4.43 25.73 -28.40
CA ILE A 545 3.00 26.01 -28.47
C ILE A 545 2.75 27.35 -27.79
N LYS A 546 2.22 28.38 -28.48
CA LYS A 546 1.90 29.65 -27.82
C LYS A 546 0.65 29.49 -26.93
N LYS A 547 0.46 30.39 -25.97
CA LYS A 547 -0.72 30.40 -25.10
C LYS A 547 -2.00 30.53 -25.94
N GLY A 548 -3.00 29.71 -25.64
CA GLY A 548 -4.27 29.66 -26.38
C GLY A 548 -4.22 28.86 -27.69
N GLU A 549 -3.03 28.52 -28.19
CA GLU A 549 -2.88 27.77 -29.43
C GLU A 549 -2.96 26.25 -29.21
N SER A 550 -2.97 25.52 -30.34
CA SER A 550 -3.00 24.07 -30.35
C SER A 550 -2.12 23.50 -31.45
N ILE A 551 -1.60 22.30 -31.21
CA ILE A 551 -0.76 21.54 -32.13
C ILE A 551 -1.29 20.11 -32.25
N SER A 552 -1.13 19.48 -33.41
CA SER A 552 -1.40 18.04 -33.54
C SER A 552 -0.32 17.24 -32.80
N ARG A 553 -0.65 16.03 -32.34
CA ARG A 553 0.34 15.13 -31.72
C ARG A 553 1.54 14.88 -32.63
N LYS A 554 1.30 14.59 -33.91
CA LYS A 554 2.35 14.34 -34.90
C LYS A 554 3.32 15.53 -35.02
N ASN A 555 2.80 16.75 -35.04
CA ASN A 555 3.63 17.95 -35.12
C ASN A 555 4.40 18.19 -33.81
N PHE A 556 3.78 17.90 -32.66
CA PHE A 556 4.49 17.94 -31.38
C PHE A 556 5.65 16.94 -31.35
N GLU A 557 5.40 15.68 -31.71
CA GLU A 557 6.43 14.62 -31.79
C GLU A 557 7.59 15.02 -32.72
N ASN A 558 7.30 15.62 -33.88
CA ASN A 558 8.33 16.12 -34.79
C ASN A 558 9.23 17.20 -34.19
N VAL A 559 8.71 18.04 -33.29
CA VAL A 559 9.51 19.05 -32.58
C VAL A 559 10.22 18.42 -31.39
N PHE A 560 9.49 17.58 -30.64
CA PHE A 560 9.98 16.87 -29.47
C PHE A 560 11.22 16.03 -29.78
N TYR A 561 11.19 15.23 -30.86
CA TYR A 561 12.31 14.37 -31.23
C TYR A 561 13.52 15.09 -31.83
N LYS A 562 13.45 16.41 -32.05
CA LYS A 562 14.64 17.21 -32.37
C LYS A 562 15.51 17.47 -31.15
N GLU A 563 14.91 17.53 -29.96
CA GLU A 563 15.61 17.78 -28.70
C GLU A 563 15.78 16.50 -27.86
N PHE A 564 14.89 15.52 -28.01
CA PHE A 564 14.88 14.29 -27.23
C PHE A 564 14.99 13.04 -28.11
N PRO A 565 15.99 12.15 -27.91
CA PRO A 565 16.18 10.99 -28.76
C PRO A 565 14.96 10.06 -28.76
N LYS A 566 14.42 9.76 -29.94
CA LYS A 566 13.23 8.91 -30.11
C LYS A 566 13.39 7.54 -29.43
N ILE A 567 14.56 6.92 -29.51
CA ILE A 567 14.84 5.62 -28.89
C ILE A 567 14.60 5.60 -27.37
N LYS A 568 14.75 6.75 -26.69
CA LYS A 568 14.57 6.87 -25.25
C LYS A 568 13.15 7.25 -24.84
N TRP A 569 12.45 8.01 -25.69
CA TRP A 569 11.24 8.73 -25.28
C TRP A 569 9.99 8.34 -26.05
N GLN A 570 10.08 7.46 -27.06
CA GLN A 570 8.94 7.16 -27.92
C GLN A 570 7.75 6.53 -27.19
N GLU A 571 8.00 5.87 -26.06
CA GLU A 571 6.99 5.22 -25.22
C GLU A 571 6.40 6.25 -24.21
N ASP A 572 7.22 7.19 -23.73
CA ASP A 572 6.86 8.17 -22.69
C ASP A 572 6.18 9.46 -23.19
N VAL A 573 6.01 9.67 -24.51
CA VAL A 573 5.50 10.96 -25.03
C VAL A 573 4.15 11.32 -24.42
N GLU A 574 3.27 10.33 -24.19
CA GLU A 574 2.00 10.59 -23.54
C GLU A 574 2.16 10.97 -22.06
N ASP A 575 2.99 10.27 -21.29
CA ASP A 575 3.23 10.57 -19.87
C ASP A 575 3.81 11.97 -19.66
N VAL A 576 4.74 12.36 -20.55
CA VAL A 576 5.25 13.72 -20.63
C VAL A 576 4.09 14.71 -20.77
N LEU A 577 3.25 14.53 -21.79
CA LEU A 577 2.13 15.45 -22.05
C LEU A 577 1.21 15.51 -20.83
N TYR A 578 0.81 14.37 -20.29
CA TYR A 578 -0.03 14.29 -19.10
C TYR A 578 0.61 14.93 -17.86
N THR A 579 1.93 14.94 -17.74
CA THR A 579 2.63 15.67 -16.67
C THR A 579 2.34 17.17 -16.72
N PHE A 580 2.29 17.74 -17.92
CA PHE A 580 1.96 19.16 -18.12
C PHE A 580 0.46 19.48 -18.13
N GLU A 581 -0.41 18.47 -18.17
CA GLU A 581 -1.85 18.64 -17.91
C GLU A 581 -2.15 18.76 -16.41
N ALA A 582 -1.39 18.06 -15.58
CA ALA A 582 -1.54 18.00 -14.12
C ALA A 582 -0.77 19.12 -13.38
N ARG A 583 -0.99 19.21 -12.05
CA ARG A 583 -0.15 20.04 -11.17
C ARG A 583 1.29 19.46 -11.13
N PRO A 584 2.32 20.32 -10.96
CA PRO A 584 2.24 21.76 -10.69
C PRO A 584 2.01 22.64 -11.92
N TYR A 585 2.25 22.14 -13.13
CA TYR A 585 2.28 22.98 -14.34
C TYR A 585 0.90 23.42 -14.84
N LYS A 586 -0.05 22.48 -14.95
CA LYS A 586 -1.41 22.70 -15.48
C LYS A 586 -1.46 23.42 -16.84
N MET A 587 -0.41 23.33 -17.65
CA MET A 587 -0.23 24.07 -18.91
C MET A 587 -1.06 23.53 -20.08
N LEU A 588 -1.39 22.24 -20.08
CA LEU A 588 -1.99 21.57 -21.24
C LEU A 588 -3.43 21.11 -21.00
N ARG A 589 -4.16 20.95 -22.11
CA ARG A 589 -5.42 20.19 -22.23
C ARG A 589 -5.39 19.43 -23.57
N PHE A 590 -6.19 18.37 -23.70
CA PHE A 590 -6.12 17.49 -24.86
C PHE A 590 -7.48 17.26 -25.53
N LYS A 591 -7.44 16.98 -26.84
CA LYS A 591 -8.50 16.22 -27.53
C LYS A 591 -7.98 14.81 -27.75
N LYS A 592 -8.80 13.82 -27.40
CA LYS A 592 -8.47 12.39 -27.54
C LYS A 592 -9.34 11.71 -28.59
N ASP A 593 -8.83 10.62 -29.14
CA ASP A 593 -9.55 9.64 -29.96
C ASP A 593 -9.02 8.25 -29.59
N LYS A 594 -9.87 7.30 -29.22
CA LYS A 594 -9.42 5.95 -28.82
C LYS A 594 -8.42 5.93 -27.67
N GLY A 595 -8.63 6.81 -26.69
CA GLY A 595 -7.76 7.00 -25.52
C GLY A 595 -6.46 7.74 -25.82
N LYS A 596 -6.10 7.89 -27.11
CA LYS A 596 -4.86 8.52 -27.55
C LYS A 596 -5.04 10.02 -27.75
N ILE A 597 -4.01 10.79 -27.38
CA ILE A 597 -3.99 12.23 -27.62
C ILE A 597 -3.87 12.48 -29.13
N ILE A 598 -4.79 13.25 -29.72
CA ILE A 598 -4.71 13.66 -31.13
C ILE A 598 -4.38 15.15 -31.29
N LYS A 599 -4.78 15.98 -30.32
CA LYS A 599 -4.52 17.42 -30.32
C LYS A 599 -4.18 17.92 -28.93
N ILE A 600 -3.17 18.77 -28.85
CA ILE A 600 -2.64 19.36 -27.62
C ILE A 600 -2.93 20.85 -27.66
N PHE A 601 -3.51 21.40 -26.59
CA PHE A 601 -3.77 22.83 -26.47
C PHE A 601 -3.02 23.36 -25.25
N ARG A 602 -2.35 24.50 -25.40
CA ARG A 602 -1.76 25.23 -24.27
C ARG A 602 -2.80 26.19 -23.70
N LYS A 603 -3.03 26.14 -22.40
CA LYS A 603 -3.95 27.06 -21.70
C LYS A 603 -3.42 28.51 -21.76
N ASN A 604 -4.33 29.47 -21.66
CA ASN A 604 -4.01 30.90 -21.63
C ASN A 604 -3.14 31.29 -20.43
#